data_AF-A0A1V6SNM4-F1
#
_entry.id   AF-A0A1V6SNM4-F1
#
_cell.length_a   1.000
_cell.length_b   1.000
_cell.length_c   1.000
_cell.angle_alpha   90.00
_cell.angle_beta   90.00
_cell.angle_gamma   90.00
#
_symmetry.space_group_name_H-M   'P 1'
#
loop_
_entity.id
_entity.type
_entity.pdbx_description
1 polymer ?
#
loop_
_entity_poly.entity_id
_entity_poly.type
_entity_poly.pdbx_seq_one_letter_code
_entity_poly.pdbx_strand_id
1 'polypeptide(L)'
;MNSTSFGSDNSGTQVGINHGPITQNYFSSDRKGTPEQNTDNEILESLAFPQMLDRRDNIEPCHTNTCKWILDLEEYQSWRSQAHGLLWIKGKPGAGKSTLMVFLHDKLQISQDDRLGIRLNFFFTARGTEIQRTPLGMLRSLLNQIFNRDPTIRSQIRETYDRRCKQFGYGKRQWEWPQVMLEELLTSAILESANRQHVVVFVDALDEAGATSAQQLAGYFHRLVDRAEKKKLCIQVCISCRHYPIIENGQAIEIKVEDHNQEDIATYIQDKLTKTEAKDSTRQKMREMLVHQLTQQANGVFQWVHIIIPLIE
;
A
#
# COMPACT_ATOMS: atom_id res chain seq x y z
N MET A 1 -22.50 67.89 -18.78
CA MET A 1 -22.04 69.01 -17.94
C MET A 1 -22.33 68.69 -16.49
N ASN A 2 -21.28 68.34 -15.73
CA ASN A 2 -20.97 68.82 -14.38
C ASN A 2 -19.86 67.94 -13.80
N SER A 3 -18.65 68.43 -14.04
CA SER A 3 -17.39 68.04 -13.44
C SER A 3 -17.34 68.47 -11.98
N THR A 4 -16.86 67.60 -11.10
CA THR A 4 -16.34 67.98 -9.78
C THR A 4 -14.89 67.52 -9.72
N SER A 5 -13.97 68.48 -9.60
CA SER A 5 -12.55 68.24 -9.34
C SER A 5 -12.25 68.57 -7.89
N PHE A 6 -11.40 67.76 -7.25
CA PHE A 6 -10.64 68.18 -6.08
C PHE A 6 -9.16 68.12 -6.44
N GLY A 7 -8.50 69.27 -6.41
CA GLY A 7 -7.06 69.40 -6.52
C GLY A 7 -6.45 69.32 -5.13
N SER A 8 -5.41 68.52 -4.98
CA SER A 8 -4.38 68.75 -3.98
C SER A 8 -3.03 68.39 -4.58
N ASP A 9 -2.14 69.37 -4.53
CA ASP A 9 -0.76 69.29 -4.99
C ASP A 9 0.01 68.23 -4.21
N ASN A 10 0.71 67.35 -4.93
CA ASN A 10 1.61 66.37 -4.35
C ASN A 10 3.04 66.90 -4.51
N SER A 11 3.61 67.46 -3.44
CA SER A 11 5.01 67.88 -3.38
C SER A 11 5.84 66.78 -2.73
N GLY A 12 6.50 65.97 -3.56
CA GLY A 12 7.46 64.96 -3.13
C GLY A 12 8.49 64.69 -4.23
N THR A 13 9.74 65.03 -3.94
CA THR A 13 10.91 65.03 -4.82
C THR A 13 11.30 63.61 -5.30
N GLN A 14 11.54 63.44 -6.60
CA GLN A 14 12.10 62.23 -7.25
C GLN A 14 13.57 61.99 -6.86
N VAL A 15 14.01 60.72 -6.78
CA VAL A 15 15.22 60.21 -7.49
C VAL A 15 15.12 58.68 -7.68
N GLY A 16 15.27 58.19 -8.92
CA GLY A 16 15.52 56.77 -9.22
C GLY A 16 15.01 56.33 -10.60
N ILE A 17 15.84 56.52 -11.64
CA ILE A 17 15.57 56.12 -13.02
C ILE A 17 15.76 54.61 -13.17
N ASN A 18 14.82 53.92 -13.84
CA ASN A 18 15.12 52.68 -14.54
C ASN A 18 14.38 52.67 -15.88
N HIS A 19 15.12 52.85 -16.97
CA HIS A 19 14.61 52.70 -18.34
C HIS A 19 14.75 51.23 -18.76
N GLY A 20 13.71 50.45 -18.55
CA GLY A 20 13.55 49.11 -19.10
C GLY A 20 12.08 48.72 -19.09
N PRO A 21 11.57 47.97 -20.09
CA PRO A 21 10.20 47.49 -20.05
C PRO A 21 10.07 46.50 -18.88
N ILE A 22 9.30 46.86 -17.85
CA ILE A 22 8.85 45.90 -16.84
C ILE A 22 7.82 45.00 -17.54
N THR A 23 8.32 43.94 -18.15
CA THR A 23 7.47 42.79 -18.47
C THR A 23 7.27 42.03 -17.16
N GLN A 24 6.19 42.37 -16.45
CA GLN A 24 5.62 41.47 -15.47
C GLN A 24 5.16 40.22 -16.24
N ASN A 25 6.02 39.21 -16.29
CA ASN A 25 5.62 37.86 -16.63
C ASN A 25 4.74 37.35 -15.49
N TYR A 26 3.45 37.67 -15.55
CA TYR A 26 2.43 36.82 -14.96
C TYR A 26 2.59 35.45 -15.63
N PHE A 27 3.30 34.54 -14.98
CA PHE A 27 3.12 33.11 -15.22
C PHE A 27 1.74 32.73 -14.68
N SER A 28 0.68 33.11 -15.39
CA SER A 28 -0.61 32.44 -15.30
C SER A 28 -0.43 31.06 -15.93
N SER A 29 -0.06 30.09 -15.09
CA SER A 29 -0.08 28.68 -15.47
C SER A 29 -1.50 28.12 -15.39
N ASP A 30 -2.46 28.78 -16.03
CA ASP A 30 -3.78 28.19 -16.31
C ASP A 30 -3.66 27.27 -17.54
N ARG A 31 -2.98 26.13 -17.36
CA ARG A 31 -3.21 25.00 -18.26
C ARG A 31 -4.56 24.39 -17.91
N LYS A 32 -5.64 24.89 -18.52
CA LYS A 32 -6.94 24.20 -18.49
C LYS A 32 -6.73 22.79 -19.06
N GLY A 33 -6.76 21.78 -18.18
CA GLY A 33 -6.71 20.37 -18.59
C GLY A 33 -7.86 20.02 -19.53
N THR A 34 -7.70 18.97 -20.34
CA THR A 34 -8.80 18.44 -21.15
C THR A 34 -9.98 18.07 -20.23
N PRO A 35 -11.23 18.07 -20.72
CA PRO A 35 -12.39 17.66 -19.93
C PRO A 35 -12.17 16.32 -19.22
N GLU A 36 -11.56 15.37 -19.93
CA GLU A 36 -11.18 14.06 -19.40
C GLU A 36 -10.17 14.13 -18.25
N GLN A 37 -9.14 14.97 -18.37
CA GLN A 37 -8.15 15.14 -17.30
C GLN A 37 -8.78 15.77 -16.05
N ASN A 38 -9.77 16.65 -16.23
CA ASN A 38 -10.51 17.24 -15.11
C ASN A 38 -11.37 16.18 -14.41
N THR A 39 -12.09 15.34 -15.17
CA THR A 39 -12.85 14.23 -14.61
C THR A 39 -11.95 13.21 -13.90
N ASP A 40 -10.77 12.90 -14.47
CA ASP A 40 -9.78 12.01 -13.82
C ASP A 40 -9.37 12.53 -12.45
N ASN A 41 -9.06 13.83 -12.36
CA ASN A 41 -8.68 14.45 -11.09
C ASN A 41 -9.84 14.39 -10.09
N GLU A 42 -11.07 14.67 -10.52
CA GLU A 42 -12.26 14.59 -9.66
C GLU A 42 -12.52 13.18 -9.12
N ILE A 43 -12.32 12.16 -9.96
CA ILE A 43 -12.40 10.75 -9.55
C ILE A 43 -11.34 10.45 -8.51
N LEU A 44 -10.08 10.79 -8.79
CA LEU A 44 -8.96 10.57 -7.88
C LEU A 44 -9.18 11.25 -6.53
N GLU A 45 -9.66 12.48 -6.54
CA GLU A 45 -10.02 13.23 -5.33
C GLU A 45 -11.17 12.59 -4.56
N SER A 46 -12.18 12.04 -5.25
CA SER A 46 -13.30 11.34 -4.60
C SER A 46 -12.91 10.01 -3.97
N LEU A 47 -11.88 9.35 -4.53
CA LEU A 47 -11.33 8.10 -4.00
C LEU A 47 -10.34 8.39 -2.86
N ALA A 48 -9.57 9.47 -2.96
CA ALA A 48 -8.57 9.86 -1.97
C ALA A 48 -9.20 10.08 -0.58
N PHE A 49 -8.45 9.72 0.46
CA PHE A 49 -8.76 10.06 1.85
C PHE A 49 -7.45 10.37 2.58
N PRO A 50 -7.49 11.22 3.62
CA PRO A 50 -6.31 11.48 4.45
C PRO A 50 -5.71 10.17 4.96
N GLN A 51 -4.38 10.09 5.03
CA GLN A 51 -3.65 8.91 5.51
C GLN A 51 -3.76 7.63 4.65
N MET A 52 -4.22 7.72 3.40
CA MET A 52 -4.32 6.56 2.50
C MET A 52 -3.02 5.76 2.32
N LEU A 53 -1.85 6.40 2.46
CA LEU A 53 -0.54 5.79 2.30
C LEU A 53 0.23 5.60 3.61
N ASP A 54 -0.20 6.26 4.70
CA ASP A 54 0.55 6.37 5.96
C ASP A 54 1.03 5.04 6.50
N ARG A 55 0.17 4.02 6.53
CA ARG A 55 0.56 2.74 7.15
C ARG A 55 1.75 2.13 6.43
N ARG A 56 1.75 2.14 5.10
CA ARG A 56 2.85 1.60 4.31
C ARG A 56 4.12 2.43 4.48
N ASP A 57 3.99 3.75 4.43
CA ASP A 57 5.14 4.66 4.50
C ASP A 57 5.83 4.65 5.87
N ASN A 58 5.13 4.20 6.92
CA ASN A 58 5.65 4.08 8.29
C ASN A 58 6.06 2.65 8.68
N ILE A 59 6.03 1.67 7.76
CA ILE A 59 6.59 0.35 8.04
C ILE A 59 8.09 0.41 7.79
N GLU A 60 8.88 0.12 8.83
CA GLU A 60 10.33 0.00 8.69
C GLU A 60 10.68 -1.13 7.71
N PRO A 61 11.66 -0.91 6.80
CA PRO A 61 12.19 -1.97 5.96
C PRO A 61 12.70 -3.16 6.78
N CYS A 62 12.73 -4.34 6.18
CA CYS A 62 13.31 -5.51 6.82
C CYS A 62 14.76 -5.24 7.24
N HIS A 63 15.15 -5.76 8.40
CA HIS A 63 16.54 -5.69 8.87
C HIS A 63 17.47 -6.35 7.84
N THR A 64 18.70 -5.85 7.72
CA THR A 64 19.67 -6.37 6.75
C THR A 64 19.81 -7.90 6.88
N ASN A 65 19.80 -8.60 5.76
CA ASN A 65 19.87 -10.06 5.67
C ASN A 65 18.71 -10.86 6.29
N THR A 66 17.57 -10.22 6.57
CA THR A 66 16.34 -10.91 7.00
C THR A 66 15.31 -11.04 5.87
N CYS A 67 14.22 -11.78 6.09
CA CYS A 67 13.08 -12.02 5.22
C CYS A 67 13.38 -12.78 3.92
N LYS A 68 14.64 -13.14 3.63
CA LYS A 68 15.03 -13.80 2.38
C LYS A 68 14.53 -15.24 2.27
N TRP A 69 14.38 -15.93 3.40
CA TRP A 69 13.96 -17.33 3.48
C TRP A 69 12.67 -17.63 2.70
N ILE A 70 11.74 -16.67 2.61
CA ILE A 70 10.45 -16.89 1.92
C ILE A 70 10.63 -17.16 0.43
N LEU A 71 11.68 -16.60 -0.18
CA LEU A 71 11.92 -16.74 -1.63
C LEU A 71 12.32 -18.16 -2.01
N ASP A 72 12.82 -18.92 -1.05
CA ASP A 72 13.28 -20.31 -1.23
C ASP A 72 12.19 -21.34 -0.87
N LEU A 73 11.03 -20.89 -0.37
CA LEU A 73 9.91 -21.78 -0.04
C LEU A 73 9.17 -22.25 -1.29
N GLU A 74 8.89 -23.55 -1.34
CA GLU A 74 8.14 -24.18 -2.43
C GLU A 74 6.74 -23.56 -2.57
N GLU A 75 6.09 -23.24 -1.45
CA GLU A 75 4.80 -22.57 -1.40
C GLU A 75 4.83 -21.22 -2.13
N TYR A 76 5.85 -20.41 -1.86
CA TYR A 76 6.01 -19.11 -2.48
C TYR A 76 6.35 -19.23 -3.97
N GLN A 77 7.27 -20.13 -4.33
CA GLN A 77 7.67 -20.36 -5.71
C GLN A 77 6.51 -20.91 -6.55
N SER A 78 5.74 -21.84 -5.98
CA SER A 78 4.52 -22.40 -6.57
C SER A 78 3.52 -21.30 -6.85
N TRP A 79 3.15 -20.49 -5.84
CA TRP A 79 2.26 -19.35 -6.02
C TRP A 79 2.77 -18.40 -7.11
N ARG A 80 4.07 -18.08 -7.09
CA ARG A 80 4.67 -17.12 -8.04
C ARG A 80 4.67 -17.63 -9.48
N SER A 81 4.77 -18.95 -9.67
CA SER A 81 4.75 -19.61 -10.97
C SER A 81 3.34 -19.77 -11.57
N GLN A 82 2.30 -19.73 -10.73
CA GLN A 82 0.91 -19.79 -11.19
C GLN A 82 0.49 -18.47 -11.83
N ALA A 83 -0.29 -18.53 -12.91
CA ALA A 83 -0.85 -17.34 -13.53
C ALA A 83 -1.81 -16.61 -12.58
N HIS A 84 -2.56 -17.36 -11.79
CA HIS A 84 -3.49 -16.83 -10.80
C HIS A 84 -3.38 -17.62 -9.51
N GLY A 85 -3.60 -16.95 -8.37
CA GLY A 85 -3.52 -17.64 -7.09
C GLY A 85 -3.60 -16.71 -5.89
N LEU A 86 -3.96 -17.30 -4.76
CA LEU A 86 -4.06 -16.64 -3.47
C LEU A 86 -3.02 -17.20 -2.51
N LEU A 87 -2.14 -16.32 -2.00
CA LEU A 87 -1.14 -16.63 -0.98
C LEU A 87 -1.53 -15.98 0.35
N TRP A 88 -1.54 -16.77 1.41
CA TRP A 88 -1.76 -16.30 2.77
C TRP A 88 -0.46 -16.32 3.57
N ILE A 89 -0.05 -15.15 4.05
CA ILE A 89 1.02 -14.99 5.03
C ILE A 89 0.40 -14.91 6.42
N LYS A 90 0.36 -16.04 7.12
CA LYS A 90 -0.21 -16.14 8.47
C LYS A 90 0.87 -16.00 9.52
N GLY A 91 0.47 -15.59 10.72
CA GLY A 91 1.39 -15.64 11.85
C GLY A 91 0.96 -14.88 13.09
N LYS A 92 1.70 -15.07 14.17
CA LYS A 92 1.47 -14.41 15.47
C LYS A 92 1.50 -12.86 15.34
N PRO A 93 0.79 -12.12 16.20
CA PRO A 93 1.01 -10.69 16.35
C PRO A 93 2.49 -10.43 16.65
N GLY A 94 3.10 -9.47 15.94
CA GLY A 94 4.52 -9.14 16.11
C GLY A 94 5.51 -10.12 15.48
N ALA A 95 5.07 -11.12 14.70
CA ALA A 95 5.98 -12.06 14.01
C ALA A 95 6.78 -11.47 12.84
N GLY A 96 6.49 -10.24 12.41
CA GLY A 96 7.15 -9.58 11.28
C GLY A 96 6.39 -9.62 9.95
N LYS A 97 5.11 -10.02 9.93
CA LYS A 97 4.28 -10.12 8.71
C LYS A 97 4.28 -8.85 7.85
N SER A 98 3.98 -7.68 8.42
CA SER A 98 3.92 -6.44 7.65
C SER A 98 5.26 -6.08 7.01
N THR A 99 6.37 -6.31 7.73
CA THR A 99 7.73 -6.15 7.21
C THR A 99 8.00 -7.12 6.06
N LEU A 100 7.58 -8.38 6.19
CA LEU A 100 7.67 -9.38 5.14
C LEU A 100 6.82 -9.02 3.91
N MET A 101 5.63 -8.46 4.10
CA MET A 101 4.76 -7.98 3.02
C MET A 101 5.38 -6.83 2.24
N VAL A 102 6.02 -5.87 2.92
CA VAL A 102 6.80 -4.80 2.26
C VAL A 102 7.98 -5.39 1.50
N PHE A 103 8.73 -6.31 2.11
CA PHE A 103 9.85 -7.00 1.44
C PHE A 103 9.41 -7.70 0.15
N LEU A 104 8.33 -8.49 0.18
CA LEU A 104 7.81 -9.17 -1.00
C LEU A 104 7.35 -8.19 -2.08
N HIS A 105 6.62 -7.14 -1.70
CA HIS A 105 6.15 -6.11 -2.61
C HIS A 105 7.32 -5.43 -3.36
N ASP A 106 8.39 -5.10 -2.62
CA ASP A 106 9.54 -4.39 -3.17
C ASP A 106 10.49 -5.33 -3.93
N LYS A 107 10.60 -6.61 -3.55
CA LYS A 107 11.36 -7.61 -4.32
C LYS A 107 10.82 -7.82 -5.72
N LEU A 108 9.48 -7.84 -5.88
CA LEU A 108 8.86 -7.87 -7.21
C LEU A 108 9.20 -6.63 -8.05
N GLN A 109 9.57 -5.50 -7.45
CA GLN A 109 10.01 -4.33 -8.20
C GLN A 109 11.33 -4.53 -8.93
N ILE A 110 12.21 -5.35 -8.35
CA ILE A 110 13.63 -5.43 -8.73
C ILE A 110 13.83 -6.51 -9.81
N SER A 111 12.97 -7.53 -9.88
CA SER A 111 13.05 -8.56 -10.91
C SER A 111 12.78 -7.98 -12.30
N GLN A 112 13.74 -8.13 -13.22
CA GLN A 112 13.70 -7.52 -14.55
C GLN A 112 12.57 -8.04 -15.46
N ASP A 113 12.01 -9.21 -15.16
CA ASP A 113 10.89 -9.82 -15.90
C ASP A 113 9.51 -9.21 -15.55
N ASP A 114 9.39 -8.47 -14.44
CA ASP A 114 8.12 -7.89 -13.95
C ASP A 114 7.90 -6.42 -14.40
N ARG A 115 8.73 -5.90 -15.31
CA ARG A 115 8.68 -4.50 -15.77
C ARG A 115 7.38 -4.06 -16.45
N LEU A 116 6.41 -4.96 -16.62
CA LEU A 116 5.15 -4.72 -17.31
C LEU A 116 3.89 -5.03 -16.47
N GLY A 117 3.99 -5.27 -15.15
CA GLY A 117 2.85 -5.61 -14.30
C GLY A 117 2.30 -4.46 -13.44
N ILE A 118 1.00 -4.50 -13.12
CA ILE A 118 0.38 -3.63 -12.10
C ILE A 118 0.57 -4.26 -10.73
N ARG A 119 1.09 -3.49 -9.78
CA ARG A 119 1.13 -3.86 -8.37
C ARG A 119 0.26 -2.92 -7.56
N LEU A 120 -0.65 -3.47 -6.79
CA LEU A 120 -1.55 -2.75 -5.89
C LEU A 120 -1.26 -3.18 -4.46
N ASN A 121 -1.42 -2.28 -3.50
CA ASN A 121 -1.27 -2.64 -2.10
C ASN A 121 -2.21 -1.87 -1.17
N PHE A 122 -2.60 -2.50 -0.06
CA PHE A 122 -3.27 -1.84 1.04
C PHE A 122 -2.84 -2.47 2.36
N PHE A 123 -2.53 -1.64 3.35
CA PHE A 123 -2.08 -2.10 4.66
C PHE A 123 -3.07 -1.61 5.71
N PHE A 124 -3.82 -2.54 6.31
CA PHE A 124 -4.73 -2.19 7.39
C PHE A 124 -3.93 -1.71 8.62
N THR A 125 -4.58 -0.86 9.42
CA THR A 125 -4.03 -0.38 10.68
C THR A 125 -5.10 -0.24 11.76
N ALA A 126 -5.11 -1.15 12.73
CA ALA A 126 -6.05 -1.16 13.85
C ALA A 126 -6.01 0.12 14.69
N ARG A 127 -4.89 0.87 14.64
CA ARG A 127 -4.70 2.16 15.34
C ARG A 127 -4.87 3.37 14.43
N GLY A 128 -5.17 3.17 13.15
CA GLY A 128 -5.36 4.25 12.19
C GLY A 128 -6.75 4.88 12.25
N THR A 129 -7.00 5.75 11.28
CA THR A 129 -8.33 6.36 11.10
C THR A 129 -9.37 5.27 10.78
N GLU A 130 -10.65 5.61 10.96
CA GLU A 130 -11.74 4.65 10.72
C GLU A 130 -11.68 4.08 9.29
N ILE A 131 -11.47 4.94 8.28
CA ILE A 131 -11.42 4.51 6.88
C ILE A 131 -10.29 3.51 6.61
N GLN A 132 -9.14 3.63 7.27
CA GLN A 132 -8.00 2.69 7.14
C GLN A 132 -8.29 1.28 7.69
N ARG A 133 -9.42 1.10 8.38
CA ARG A 133 -9.86 -0.16 9.01
C ARG A 133 -11.08 -0.77 8.32
N THR A 134 -11.47 -0.24 7.16
CA THR A 134 -12.72 -0.65 6.49
C THR A 134 -12.46 -1.23 5.10
N PRO A 135 -13.33 -2.14 4.62
CA PRO A 135 -13.38 -2.53 3.22
C PRO A 135 -13.44 -1.33 2.28
N LEU A 136 -14.21 -0.29 2.65
CA LEU A 136 -14.37 0.92 1.85
C LEU A 136 -13.02 1.63 1.62
N GLY A 137 -12.21 1.81 2.66
CA GLY A 137 -10.88 2.42 2.54
C GLY A 137 -9.93 1.59 1.66
N MET A 138 -9.95 0.26 1.82
CA MET A 138 -9.17 -0.63 0.97
C MET A 138 -9.56 -0.49 -0.50
N LEU A 139 -10.86 -0.61 -0.81
CA LEU A 139 -11.36 -0.54 -2.18
C LEU A 139 -11.08 0.81 -2.83
N ARG A 140 -11.27 1.91 -2.10
CA ARG A 140 -10.93 3.27 -2.58
C ARG A 140 -9.45 3.40 -2.91
N SER A 141 -8.57 2.92 -2.03
CA SER A 141 -7.12 2.98 -2.23
C SER A 141 -6.67 2.13 -3.43
N LEU A 142 -7.14 0.89 -3.52
CA LEU A 142 -6.79 -0.01 -4.63
C LEU A 142 -7.32 0.52 -5.98
N LEU A 143 -8.53 1.08 -6.01
CA LEU A 143 -9.11 1.67 -7.22
C LEU A 143 -8.36 2.93 -7.64
N ASN A 144 -8.01 3.80 -6.70
CA ASN A 144 -7.18 4.99 -6.96
C ASN A 144 -5.83 4.59 -7.58
N GLN A 145 -5.21 3.56 -7.02
CA GLN A 145 -3.94 3.01 -7.47
C GLN A 145 -3.97 2.45 -8.89
N ILE A 146 -4.96 1.61 -9.23
CA ILE A 146 -5.06 1.04 -10.58
C ILE A 146 -5.44 2.12 -11.61
N PHE A 147 -6.28 3.09 -11.23
CA PHE A 147 -6.65 4.23 -12.08
C PHE A 147 -5.44 5.08 -12.51
N ASN A 148 -4.50 5.29 -11.58
CA ASN A 148 -3.27 5.99 -11.87
C ASN A 148 -2.30 5.19 -12.76
N ARG A 149 -2.32 3.85 -12.65
CA ARG A 149 -1.35 2.97 -13.32
C ARG A 149 -1.80 2.47 -14.70
N ASP A 150 -3.09 2.34 -14.93
CA ASP A 150 -3.63 1.82 -16.19
C ASP A 150 -4.64 2.79 -16.82
N PRO A 151 -4.25 3.51 -17.88
CA PRO A 151 -5.17 4.37 -18.61
C PRO A 151 -6.34 3.64 -19.26
N THR A 152 -6.22 2.33 -19.55
CA THR A 152 -7.22 1.57 -20.31
C THR A 152 -8.53 1.40 -19.54
N ILE A 153 -8.49 1.43 -18.21
CA ILE A 153 -9.68 1.27 -17.36
C ILE A 153 -10.41 2.59 -17.08
N ARG A 154 -9.81 3.74 -17.42
CA ARG A 154 -10.34 5.06 -17.03
C ARG A 154 -11.69 5.37 -17.65
N SER A 155 -11.91 4.99 -18.92
CA SER A 155 -13.17 5.25 -19.63
C SER A 155 -14.37 4.65 -18.88
N GLN A 156 -14.27 3.40 -18.45
CA GLN A 156 -15.32 2.71 -17.69
C GLN A 156 -15.60 3.39 -16.34
N ILE A 157 -14.55 3.82 -15.64
CA ILE A 157 -14.68 4.47 -14.33
C ILE A 157 -15.26 5.88 -14.48
N ARG A 158 -14.84 6.64 -15.50
CA ARG A 158 -15.43 7.95 -15.85
C ARG A 158 -16.93 7.83 -16.12
N GLU A 159 -17.34 6.87 -16.94
CA GLU A 159 -18.76 6.66 -17.25
C GLU A 159 -19.56 6.41 -15.97
N THR A 160 -19.04 5.57 -15.07
CA THR A 160 -19.70 5.26 -13.80
C THR A 160 -19.76 6.48 -12.88
N TYR A 161 -18.67 7.24 -12.78
CA TYR A 161 -18.61 8.48 -12.02
C TYR A 161 -19.60 9.53 -12.54
N ASP A 162 -19.60 9.80 -13.84
CA ASP A 162 -20.47 10.77 -14.49
C ASP A 162 -21.95 10.39 -14.34
N ARG A 163 -22.28 9.10 -14.52
CA ARG A 163 -23.63 8.58 -14.27
C ARG A 163 -24.06 8.83 -12.83
N ARG A 164 -23.15 8.65 -11.87
CA ARG A 164 -23.45 8.89 -10.46
C ARG A 164 -23.62 10.37 -10.15
N CYS A 165 -22.75 11.24 -10.65
CA CYS A 165 -22.90 12.69 -10.53
C CYS A 165 -24.25 13.17 -11.09
N LYS A 166 -24.70 12.65 -12.25
CA LYS A 166 -26.03 12.96 -12.82
C LYS A 166 -27.18 12.57 -11.89
N GLN A 167 -27.10 11.41 -11.23
CA GLN A 167 -28.13 10.95 -10.30
C GLN A 167 -28.28 11.86 -9.06
N PHE A 168 -27.21 12.55 -8.66
CA PHE A 168 -27.23 13.54 -7.56
C PHE A 168 -27.21 14.98 -8.08
N GLY A 169 -27.92 15.24 -9.20
CA GLY A 169 -28.15 16.61 -9.68
C GLY A 169 -26.89 17.32 -10.19
N TYR A 170 -25.93 16.57 -10.76
CA TYR A 170 -24.64 17.07 -11.27
C TYR A 170 -23.71 17.63 -10.17
N GLY A 171 -24.08 17.46 -8.90
CA GLY A 171 -23.27 17.85 -7.77
C GLY A 171 -22.01 17.00 -7.65
N LYS A 172 -20.85 17.60 -7.91
CA LYS A 172 -19.56 16.99 -7.60
C LYS A 172 -19.48 16.77 -6.08
N ARG A 173 -19.09 15.56 -5.65
CA ARG A 173 -18.90 15.20 -4.23
C ARG A 173 -20.15 15.33 -3.34
N GLN A 174 -21.36 15.33 -3.91
CA GLN A 174 -22.61 15.29 -3.12
C GLN A 174 -23.04 13.86 -2.74
N TRP A 175 -22.21 12.87 -3.05
CA TRP A 175 -22.49 11.46 -2.86
C TRP A 175 -21.22 10.72 -2.44
N GLU A 176 -21.41 9.61 -1.74
CA GLU A 176 -20.36 8.72 -1.29
C GLU A 176 -20.39 7.42 -2.10
N TRP A 177 -19.20 6.85 -2.34
CA TRP A 177 -19.05 5.60 -3.06
C TRP A 177 -19.68 4.43 -2.28
N PRO A 178 -20.71 3.76 -2.81
CA PRO A 178 -21.21 2.54 -2.20
C PRO A 178 -20.17 1.43 -2.29
N GLN A 179 -19.98 0.66 -1.22
CA GLN A 179 -18.99 -0.43 -1.19
C GLN A 179 -19.16 -1.42 -2.35
N VAL A 180 -20.39 -1.88 -2.60
CA VAL A 180 -20.71 -2.82 -3.69
C VAL A 180 -20.28 -2.29 -5.06
N MET A 181 -20.47 -0.99 -5.29
CA MET A 181 -20.04 -0.34 -6.53
C MET A 181 -18.52 -0.33 -6.66
N LEU A 182 -17.80 -0.07 -5.58
CA LEU A 182 -16.33 -0.11 -5.61
C LEU A 182 -15.80 -1.54 -5.78
N GLU A 183 -16.45 -2.55 -5.20
CA GLU A 183 -16.10 -3.95 -5.43
C GLU A 183 -16.25 -4.32 -6.91
N GLU A 184 -17.35 -3.92 -7.55
CA GLU A 184 -17.60 -4.16 -8.98
C GLU A 184 -16.62 -3.41 -9.88
N LEU A 185 -16.35 -2.13 -9.58
CA LEU A 185 -15.40 -1.31 -10.33
C LEU A 185 -13.98 -1.82 -10.21
N LEU A 186 -13.53 -2.14 -8.99
CA LEU A 186 -12.20 -2.68 -8.77
C LEU A 186 -12.03 -4.05 -9.43
N THR A 187 -13.03 -4.94 -9.31
CA THR A 187 -13.00 -6.24 -10.00
C THR A 187 -12.91 -6.05 -11.50
N SER A 188 -13.73 -5.17 -12.08
CA SER A 188 -13.73 -4.92 -13.53
C SER A 188 -12.40 -4.34 -13.99
N ALA A 189 -11.86 -3.36 -13.26
CA ALA A 189 -10.58 -2.74 -13.56
C ALA A 189 -9.43 -3.75 -13.50
N ILE A 190 -9.36 -4.57 -12.44
CA ILE A 190 -8.32 -5.60 -12.31
C ILE A 190 -8.41 -6.60 -13.47
N LEU A 191 -9.62 -7.09 -13.81
CA LEU A 191 -9.80 -8.04 -14.91
C LEU A 191 -9.43 -7.42 -16.27
N GLU A 192 -9.79 -6.16 -16.50
CA GLU A 192 -9.49 -5.45 -17.74
C GLU A 192 -7.99 -5.17 -17.89
N SER A 193 -7.33 -4.75 -16.82
CA SER A 193 -5.88 -4.62 -16.78
C SER A 193 -5.19 -5.97 -17.01
N ALA A 194 -5.71 -7.03 -16.40
CA ALA A 194 -5.13 -8.37 -16.50
C ALA A 194 -5.19 -8.98 -17.92
N ASN A 195 -5.98 -8.42 -18.83
CA ASN A 195 -5.94 -8.80 -20.26
C ASN A 195 -4.63 -8.41 -20.95
N ARG A 196 -3.87 -7.46 -20.39
CA ARG A 196 -2.69 -6.86 -21.02
C ARG A 196 -1.41 -7.07 -20.23
N GLN A 197 -1.54 -7.31 -18.92
CA GLN A 197 -0.42 -7.32 -17.99
C GLN A 197 -0.73 -8.16 -16.76
N HIS A 198 0.30 -8.58 -16.05
CA HIS A 198 0.15 -9.25 -14.77
C HIS A 198 -0.33 -8.25 -13.71
N VAL A 199 -1.32 -8.63 -12.89
CA VAL A 199 -1.78 -7.81 -11.76
C VAL A 199 -1.53 -8.54 -10.44
N VAL A 200 -0.80 -7.90 -9.53
CA VAL A 200 -0.52 -8.43 -8.18
C VAL A 200 -1.12 -7.50 -7.13
N VAL A 201 -1.89 -8.06 -6.19
CA VAL A 201 -2.52 -7.31 -5.10
C VAL A 201 -1.97 -7.76 -3.75
N PHE A 202 -1.45 -6.84 -2.96
CA PHE A 202 -0.99 -7.07 -1.60
C PHE A 202 -1.98 -6.49 -0.58
N VAL A 203 -2.44 -7.29 0.38
CA VAL A 203 -3.31 -6.84 1.46
C VAL A 203 -2.75 -7.28 2.80
N ASP A 204 -2.18 -6.34 3.56
CA ASP A 204 -1.58 -6.63 4.85
C ASP A 204 -2.57 -6.45 6.00
N ALA A 205 -2.51 -7.36 6.97
CA ALA A 205 -3.27 -7.34 8.22
C ALA A 205 -4.79 -7.34 8.01
N LEU A 206 -5.30 -8.23 7.14
CA LEU A 206 -6.72 -8.32 6.81
C LEU A 206 -7.63 -8.48 8.05
N ASP A 207 -7.14 -9.14 9.11
CA ASP A 207 -7.85 -9.30 10.38
C ASP A 207 -8.15 -7.96 11.10
N GLU A 208 -7.40 -6.91 10.81
CA GLU A 208 -7.60 -5.58 11.39
C GLU A 208 -8.82 -4.83 10.80
N ALA A 209 -9.44 -5.37 9.74
CA ALA A 209 -10.74 -4.90 9.24
C ALA A 209 -11.93 -5.30 10.13
N GLY A 210 -11.68 -6.15 11.14
CA GLY A 210 -12.71 -6.80 11.95
C GLY A 210 -13.19 -8.12 11.31
N ALA A 211 -13.59 -9.07 12.16
CA ALA A 211 -13.83 -10.46 11.75
C ALA A 211 -14.81 -10.61 10.56
N THR A 212 -15.97 -9.94 10.62
CA THR A 212 -16.98 -10.00 9.55
C THR A 212 -16.45 -9.42 8.24
N SER A 213 -15.82 -8.25 8.30
CA SER A 213 -15.22 -7.59 7.13
C SER A 213 -14.10 -8.42 6.53
N ALA A 214 -13.23 -9.00 7.37
CA ALA A 214 -12.13 -9.84 6.92
C ALA A 214 -12.63 -11.08 6.17
N GLN A 215 -13.69 -11.74 6.66
CA GLN A 215 -14.31 -12.86 5.98
C GLN A 215 -14.94 -12.46 4.64
N GLN A 216 -15.66 -11.33 4.59
CA GLN A 216 -16.25 -10.81 3.36
C GLN A 216 -15.19 -10.47 2.30
N LEU A 217 -14.09 -9.84 2.73
CA LEU A 217 -12.97 -9.48 1.87
C LEU A 217 -12.21 -10.72 1.38
N ALA A 218 -12.00 -11.73 2.23
CA ALA A 218 -11.44 -13.01 1.81
C ALA A 218 -12.31 -13.64 0.71
N GLY A 219 -13.63 -13.69 0.90
CA GLY A 219 -14.55 -14.17 -0.12
C GLY A 219 -14.53 -13.34 -1.41
N TYR A 220 -14.35 -12.02 -1.31
CA TYR A 220 -14.17 -11.14 -2.47
C TYR A 220 -12.91 -11.52 -3.28
N PHE A 221 -11.77 -11.70 -2.62
CA PHE A 221 -10.52 -12.08 -3.29
C PHE A 221 -10.56 -13.50 -3.88
N HIS A 222 -11.20 -14.46 -3.21
CA HIS A 222 -11.45 -15.78 -3.80
C HIS A 222 -12.26 -15.68 -5.10
N ARG A 223 -13.38 -14.95 -5.09
CA ARG A 223 -14.18 -14.73 -6.30
C ARG A 223 -13.40 -14.02 -7.42
N LEU A 224 -12.49 -13.12 -7.06
CA LEU A 224 -11.62 -12.45 -8.03
C LEU A 224 -10.67 -13.46 -8.70
N VAL A 225 -10.02 -14.32 -7.92
CA VAL A 225 -9.11 -15.36 -8.42
C VAL A 225 -9.87 -16.41 -9.24
N ASP A 226 -11.05 -16.86 -8.81
CA ASP A 226 -11.89 -17.78 -9.59
C ASP A 226 -12.29 -17.20 -10.95
N ARG A 227 -12.58 -15.90 -11.01
CA ARG A 227 -12.86 -15.19 -12.26
C ARG A 227 -11.62 -15.08 -13.13
N ALA A 228 -10.44 -14.89 -12.53
CA ALA A 228 -9.17 -14.88 -13.23
C ALA A 228 -8.87 -16.24 -13.86
N GLU A 229 -9.06 -17.33 -13.13
CA GLU A 229 -8.88 -18.70 -13.61
C GLU A 229 -9.80 -18.98 -14.82
N LYS A 230 -11.10 -18.72 -14.68
CA LYS A 230 -12.09 -18.94 -15.74
C LYS A 230 -11.77 -18.16 -17.02
N LYS A 231 -11.18 -16.97 -16.88
CA LYS A 231 -10.77 -16.11 -18.00
C LYS A 231 -9.31 -16.33 -18.43
N LYS A 232 -8.56 -17.21 -17.76
CA LYS A 232 -7.12 -17.45 -17.96
C LYS A 232 -6.27 -16.17 -17.87
N LEU A 233 -6.58 -15.33 -16.90
CA LEU A 233 -5.89 -14.06 -16.65
C LEU A 233 -4.77 -14.22 -15.62
N CYS A 234 -3.77 -13.36 -15.71
CA CYS A 234 -2.66 -13.32 -14.78
C CYS A 234 -2.98 -12.40 -13.59
N ILE A 235 -3.53 -12.95 -12.50
CA ILE A 235 -3.90 -12.20 -11.29
C ILE A 235 -3.46 -12.95 -10.03
N GLN A 236 -2.52 -12.38 -9.30
CA GLN A 236 -2.04 -12.91 -8.04
C GLN A 236 -2.46 -12.03 -6.86
N VAL A 237 -2.85 -12.64 -5.75
CA VAL A 237 -3.22 -11.92 -4.52
C VAL A 237 -2.41 -12.49 -3.37
N CYS A 238 -1.78 -11.63 -2.59
CA CYS A 238 -1.05 -11.97 -1.37
C CYS A 238 -1.69 -11.25 -0.19
N ILE A 239 -2.15 -12.00 0.81
CA ILE A 239 -2.86 -11.49 1.98
C ILE A 239 -2.10 -11.88 3.24
N SER A 240 -1.92 -10.97 4.19
CA SER A 240 -1.42 -11.29 5.52
C SER A 240 -2.51 -11.21 6.58
N CYS A 241 -2.46 -12.10 7.58
CA CYS A 241 -3.37 -12.07 8.71
C CYS A 241 -2.86 -12.84 9.94
N ARG A 242 -3.55 -12.75 11.07
CA ARG A 242 -3.39 -13.66 12.22
C ARG A 242 -3.94 -15.05 11.95
N HIS A 243 -3.62 -15.99 12.84
CA HIS A 243 -4.36 -17.25 12.95
C HIS A 243 -5.74 -16.94 13.54
N TYR A 244 -6.83 -17.39 12.89
CA TYR A 244 -8.26 -17.38 13.30
C TYR A 244 -9.21 -16.21 12.91
N PRO A 245 -10.42 -16.56 12.41
CA PRO A 245 -10.67 -17.51 11.33
C PRO A 245 -10.75 -16.78 9.98
N ILE A 246 -10.13 -17.33 8.95
CA ILE A 246 -10.42 -16.95 7.57
C ILE A 246 -10.59 -18.25 6.77
N ILE A 247 -11.82 -18.56 6.35
CA ILE A 247 -12.25 -19.77 5.60
C ILE A 247 -13.33 -19.30 4.60
N GLU A 248 -13.29 -19.61 3.29
CA GLU A 248 -13.43 -20.96 2.70
C GLU A 248 -12.40 -21.42 1.65
N ASN A 249 -12.01 -22.70 1.87
CA ASN A 249 -11.55 -23.77 0.99
C ASN A 249 -11.85 -23.58 -0.52
N GLY A 250 -10.98 -23.94 -1.45
CA GLY A 250 -9.68 -24.61 -1.37
C GLY A 250 -8.89 -24.28 -2.62
N GLN A 251 -7.55 -24.29 -2.49
CA GLN A 251 -6.48 -23.86 -3.44
C GLN A 251 -5.62 -22.68 -2.93
N ALA A 252 -5.96 -22.10 -1.77
CA ALA A 252 -5.11 -21.08 -1.15
C ALA A 252 -3.81 -21.69 -0.60
N ILE A 253 -2.66 -21.12 -0.98
CA ILE A 253 -1.35 -21.48 -0.46
C ILE A 253 -1.14 -20.70 0.85
N GLU A 254 -0.59 -21.34 1.88
CA GLU A 254 -0.37 -20.71 3.19
C GLU A 254 1.08 -20.84 3.65
N ILE A 255 1.64 -19.74 4.15
CA ILE A 255 2.96 -19.69 4.78
C ILE A 255 2.80 -19.11 6.18
N LYS A 256 3.36 -19.78 7.19
CA LYS A 256 3.31 -19.33 8.59
C LYS A 256 4.66 -18.73 9.00
N VAL A 257 4.67 -17.44 9.30
CA VAL A 257 5.92 -16.68 9.49
C VAL A 257 6.75 -17.21 10.67
N GLU A 258 6.13 -17.56 11.80
CA GLU A 258 6.86 -18.05 12.98
C GLU A 258 7.55 -19.40 12.78
N ASP A 259 7.18 -20.17 11.75
CA ASP A 259 7.80 -21.47 11.46
C ASP A 259 9.14 -21.30 10.74
N HIS A 260 9.43 -20.09 10.23
CA HIS A 260 10.61 -19.81 9.40
C HIS A 260 11.46 -18.61 9.85
N ASN A 261 10.96 -17.75 10.73
CA ASN A 261 11.64 -16.50 11.10
C ASN A 261 12.71 -16.64 12.21
N GLN A 262 13.05 -17.86 12.65
CA GLN A 262 13.97 -18.09 13.76
C GLN A 262 15.39 -17.58 13.44
N GLU A 263 15.88 -17.83 12.22
CA GLU A 263 17.20 -17.36 11.77
C GLU A 263 17.24 -15.84 11.67
N ASP A 264 16.19 -15.21 11.10
CA ASP A 264 16.07 -13.76 11.01
C ASP A 264 16.11 -13.10 12.40
N ILE A 265 15.41 -13.68 13.38
CA ILE A 265 15.42 -13.23 14.78
C ILE A 265 16.85 -13.30 15.34
N ALA A 266 17.55 -14.42 15.13
CA ALA A 266 18.91 -14.59 15.60
C ALA A 266 19.88 -13.58 14.96
N THR A 267 19.77 -13.35 13.64
CA THR A 267 20.54 -12.33 12.92
C THR A 267 20.30 -10.95 13.49
N TYR A 268 19.04 -10.57 13.73
CA TYR A 268 18.71 -9.27 14.32
C TYR A 268 19.32 -9.10 15.72
N ILE A 269 19.19 -10.11 16.60
CA ILE A 269 19.76 -10.09 17.96
C ILE A 269 21.27 -9.96 17.88
N GLN A 270 21.91 -10.80 17.05
CA GLN A 270 23.34 -10.79 16.86
C GLN A 270 23.80 -9.39 16.45
N ASP A 271 23.23 -8.79 15.41
CA ASP A 271 23.63 -7.48 14.91
C ASP A 271 23.48 -6.37 15.97
N LYS A 272 22.38 -6.36 16.73
CA LYS A 272 22.18 -5.37 17.80
C LYS A 272 23.21 -5.51 18.91
N LEU A 273 23.55 -6.74 19.30
CA LEU A 273 24.59 -7.00 20.30
C LEU A 273 26.03 -6.81 19.77
N THR A 274 26.26 -6.67 18.45
CA THR A 274 27.62 -6.54 17.87
C THR A 274 28.21 -5.14 17.97
N LYS A 275 27.47 -4.18 18.51
CA LYS A 275 27.97 -2.80 18.65
C LYS A 275 29.19 -2.67 19.57
N THR A 276 29.56 -3.73 20.31
CA THR A 276 30.78 -3.78 21.12
C THR A 276 31.67 -4.94 20.66
N GLU A 277 32.84 -4.64 20.09
CA GLU A 277 33.81 -5.66 19.70
C GLU A 277 34.28 -6.46 20.93
N ALA A 278 33.89 -7.73 21.01
CA ALA A 278 34.39 -8.64 22.02
C ALA A 278 35.76 -9.17 21.59
N LYS A 279 36.84 -8.61 22.15
CA LYS A 279 38.22 -9.07 21.90
C LYS A 279 38.57 -10.40 22.59
N ASP A 280 37.66 -10.96 23.40
CA ASP A 280 37.89 -12.17 24.21
C ASP A 280 36.92 -13.31 23.81
N SER A 281 37.49 -14.49 23.56
CA SER A 281 36.79 -15.74 23.26
C SER A 281 35.71 -16.12 24.28
N THR A 282 35.88 -15.76 25.55
CA THR A 282 34.90 -16.05 26.60
C THR A 282 33.63 -15.22 26.42
N ARG A 283 33.79 -13.92 26.13
CA ARG A 283 32.67 -13.00 25.87
C ARG A 283 31.91 -13.37 24.60
N GLN A 284 32.63 -13.85 23.59
CA GLN A 284 32.01 -14.35 22.35
C GLN A 284 31.10 -15.56 22.63
N LYS A 285 31.57 -16.55 23.40
CA LYS A 285 30.74 -17.71 23.78
C LYS A 285 29.51 -17.32 24.62
N MET A 286 29.68 -16.44 25.60
CA MET A 286 28.55 -15.96 26.42
C MET A 286 27.50 -15.27 25.55
N ARG A 287 27.94 -14.52 24.54
CA ARG A 287 27.06 -13.81 23.63
C ARG A 287 26.31 -14.76 22.69
N GLU A 288 26.98 -15.77 22.14
CA GLU A 288 26.32 -16.82 21.34
C GLU A 288 25.25 -17.55 22.17
N MET A 289 25.54 -17.85 23.43
CA MET A 289 24.55 -18.42 24.36
C MET A 289 23.37 -17.48 24.59
N LEU A 290 23.61 -16.19 24.78
CA LEU A 290 22.56 -15.18 24.95
C LEU A 290 21.68 -15.06 23.70
N VAL A 291 22.29 -15.00 22.52
CA VAL A 291 21.56 -14.97 21.23
C VAL A 291 20.66 -16.19 21.11
N HIS A 292 21.20 -17.38 21.36
CA HIS A 292 20.41 -18.61 21.33
C HIS A 292 19.24 -18.57 22.33
N GLN A 293 19.48 -18.16 23.58
CA GLN A 293 18.43 -18.07 24.60
C GLN A 293 17.33 -17.09 24.21
N LEU A 294 17.70 -15.88 23.77
CA LEU A 294 16.74 -14.84 23.35
C LEU A 294 15.94 -15.27 22.12
N THR A 295 16.57 -15.91 21.13
CA THR A 295 15.87 -16.45 19.96
C THR A 295 14.83 -17.50 20.35
N GLN A 296 15.17 -18.41 21.27
CA GLN A 296 14.23 -19.42 21.76
C GLN A 296 13.07 -18.79 22.54
N GLN A 297 13.36 -17.79 23.39
CA GLN A 297 12.33 -17.08 24.15
C GLN A 297 11.40 -16.25 23.26
N ALA A 298 11.92 -15.70 22.15
CA ALA A 298 11.12 -14.96 21.20
C ALA A 298 10.00 -15.81 20.59
N ASN A 299 10.21 -17.12 20.42
CA ASN A 299 9.22 -18.08 19.91
C ASN A 299 8.48 -17.57 18.66
N GLY A 300 9.26 -17.03 17.72
CA GLY A 300 8.78 -16.46 16.45
C GLY A 300 8.13 -15.07 16.54
N VAL A 301 8.20 -14.38 17.69
CA VAL A 301 7.66 -13.03 17.89
C VAL A 301 8.78 -11.98 17.84
N PHE A 302 9.03 -11.43 16.65
CA PHE A 302 10.03 -10.38 16.41
C PHE A 302 9.87 -9.16 17.32
N GLN A 303 8.63 -8.73 17.56
CA GLN A 303 8.33 -7.58 18.42
C GLN A 303 8.84 -7.76 19.86
N TRP A 304 8.84 -9.00 20.37
CA TRP A 304 9.34 -9.29 21.72
C TRP A 304 10.83 -8.94 21.82
N VAL A 305 11.61 -9.37 20.82
CA VAL A 305 13.05 -9.09 20.75
C VAL A 305 13.32 -7.60 20.63
N HIS A 306 12.56 -6.90 19.81
CA HIS A 306 12.69 -5.45 19.63
C HIS A 306 12.49 -4.67 20.94
N ILE A 307 11.63 -5.18 21.84
CA ILE A 307 11.38 -4.58 23.17
C ILE A 307 12.48 -4.96 24.17
N ILE A 308 12.94 -6.21 24.14
CA ILE A 308 13.86 -6.75 25.13
C ILE A 308 15.30 -6.27 24.92
N ILE A 309 15.77 -6.16 23.67
CA ILE A 309 17.16 -5.79 23.38
C ILE A 309 17.57 -4.46 24.01
N PRO A 310 16.79 -3.36 23.92
CA PRO A 310 17.14 -2.09 24.58
C PRO A 310 17.15 -2.13 26.11
N LEU A 311 16.59 -3.18 26.73
CA LEU A 311 16.62 -3.36 28.20
C LEU A 311 17.84 -4.15 28.67
N ILE A 312 18.58 -4.77 27.74
CA ILE A 312 19.79 -5.55 27.99
C ILE A 312 21.06 -4.75 27.64
N GLU A 313 20.96 -3.82 26.67
CA GLU A 313 21.98 -2.78 26.38
C GLU A 313 22.16 -1.79 27.55
#